data_AF-A0A432QGK9-F1
#
_entry.id   AF-A0A432QGK9-F1
#
_cell.length_a   1.000
_cell.length_b   1.000
_cell.length_c   1.000
_cell.angle_alpha   90.00
_cell.angle_beta   90.00
_cell.angle_gamma   90.00
#
_symmetry.space_group_name_H-M   'P 1'
#
loop_
_entity.id
_entity.type
_entity.pdbx_description
1 polymer ?
#
loop_
_entity_poly.entity_id
_entity_poly.type
_entity_poly.pdbx_seq_one_letter_code
_entity_poly.pdbx_strand_id
1 'polypeptide(L)'
;PQSILFSDAATLPLLVEGTRLHLGVILCLLCVVAGWVFLEKSFLGYQIRVAGLANRAAGYAGFKYNSLIWIGMLAGGLAAGVAGVLEVAGPIGQLLPSVSPGYGYAAIIVAFVGRLHPGGIFLASLLMALLYLGGESGQMNLDLPSAVTGIFQGLLLFYLLAADFLVNYRVRRKQTDREEA
;
A
#
# COMPACT_ATOMS: atom_id res chain seq x y z
N PRO A 1 17.96 -10.27 19.50
CA PRO A 1 18.15 -9.28 20.60
C PRO A 1 17.19 -8.12 20.37
N GLN A 2 16.37 -7.75 21.36
CA GLN A 2 15.43 -6.62 21.28
C GLN A 2 16.06 -5.39 21.96
N SER A 3 15.69 -4.18 21.52
CA SER A 3 16.15 -2.95 22.18
C SER A 3 15.45 -2.73 23.53
N ILE A 4 15.93 -1.78 24.31
CA ILE A 4 15.14 -1.24 25.43
C ILE A 4 13.83 -0.65 24.92
N LEU A 5 12.81 -0.65 25.77
CA LEU A 5 11.56 0.07 25.53
C LEU A 5 11.85 1.57 25.41
N PHE A 6 11.17 2.24 24.48
CA PHE A 6 11.31 3.68 24.30
C PHE A 6 10.82 4.43 25.55
N SER A 7 11.42 5.59 25.80
CA SER A 7 10.95 6.49 26.85
C SER A 7 9.58 7.08 26.49
N ASP A 8 8.82 7.51 27.49
CA ASP A 8 7.48 8.11 27.30
C ASP A 8 7.48 9.30 26.32
N ALA A 9 8.60 10.03 26.20
CA ALA A 9 8.78 11.12 25.24
C ALA A 9 8.97 10.67 23.78
N ALA A 10 9.38 9.42 23.56
CA ALA A 10 9.60 8.81 22.25
C ALA A 10 8.45 7.89 21.82
N THR A 11 7.44 7.70 22.67
CA THR A 11 6.22 6.96 22.33
C THR A 11 5.12 7.93 21.91
N LEU A 12 4.30 7.52 20.94
CA LEU A 12 3.15 8.31 20.50
C LEU A 12 2.05 8.23 21.57
N PRO A 13 1.56 9.37 22.10
CA PRO A 13 0.48 9.37 23.07
C PRO A 13 -0.72 8.58 22.58
N LEU A 14 -1.24 7.70 23.45
CA LEU A 14 -2.45 6.94 23.19
C LEU A 14 -3.65 7.89 23.16
N LEU A 15 -4.52 7.72 22.15
CA LEU A 15 -5.70 8.55 21.97
C LEU A 15 -6.88 8.05 22.80
N VAL A 16 -6.92 6.74 23.09
CA VAL A 16 -7.92 6.09 23.94
C VAL A 16 -7.21 5.07 24.82
N GLU A 17 -7.22 5.30 26.13
CA GLU A 17 -6.66 4.39 27.13
C GLU A 17 -7.30 3.00 27.00
N GLY A 18 -6.46 1.96 26.89
CA GLY A 18 -6.91 0.57 26.73
C GLY A 18 -7.04 0.06 25.28
N THR A 19 -6.77 0.89 24.27
CA THR A 19 -6.77 0.46 22.85
C THR A 19 -5.42 0.71 22.18
N ARG A 20 -5.15 0.05 21.04
CA ARG A 20 -3.94 0.28 20.22
C ARG A 20 -4.00 1.59 19.42
N LEU A 21 -4.98 2.46 19.70
CA LEU A 21 -5.19 3.74 19.03
C LEU A 21 -4.23 4.80 19.59
N HIS A 22 -3.33 5.24 18.73
CA HIS A 22 -2.27 6.20 19.03
C HIS A 22 -2.41 7.43 18.12
N LEU A 23 -1.76 8.54 18.47
CA LEU A 23 -1.72 9.76 17.65
C LEU A 23 -1.24 9.51 16.20
N GLY A 24 -0.55 8.41 15.95
CA GLY A 24 -0.17 7.99 14.60
C GLY A 24 -1.34 7.81 13.64
N VAL A 25 -2.56 7.53 14.12
CA VAL A 25 -3.76 7.46 13.26
C VAL A 25 -4.08 8.82 12.65
N ILE A 26 -3.99 9.90 13.44
CA ILE A 26 -4.21 11.26 12.94
C ILE A 26 -3.12 11.63 11.93
N LEU A 27 -1.86 11.28 12.23
CA LEU A 27 -0.74 11.54 11.34
C LEU A 27 -0.87 10.76 10.03
N CYS A 28 -1.30 9.49 10.08
CA CYS A 28 -1.61 8.68 8.89
C CYS A 28 -2.70 9.32 8.04
N LEU A 29 -3.78 9.78 8.66
CA LEU A 29 -4.88 10.42 7.95
C LEU A 29 -4.41 11.74 7.28
N LEU A 30 -3.59 12.52 7.98
CA LEU A 30 -2.95 13.71 7.43
C LEU A 30 -2.03 13.35 6.26
N CYS A 31 -1.23 12.28 6.35
CA CYS A 31 -0.39 11.81 5.25
C CYS A 31 -1.21 11.39 4.03
N VAL A 32 -2.36 10.73 4.21
CA VAL A 32 -3.27 10.38 3.10
C VAL A 32 -3.81 11.63 2.43
N VAL A 33 -4.27 12.62 3.20
CA VAL A 33 -4.76 13.91 2.67
C VAL A 33 -3.64 14.67 1.97
N ALA A 34 -2.44 14.73 2.57
CA ALA A 34 -1.27 15.38 1.99
C ALA A 34 -0.85 14.71 0.68
N GLY A 35 -0.85 13.37 0.64
CA GLY A 35 -0.58 12.60 -0.58
C GLY A 35 -1.64 12.84 -1.66
N TRP A 36 -2.91 12.98 -1.27
CA TRP A 36 -3.99 13.31 -2.19
C TRP A 36 -3.82 14.70 -2.81
N VAL A 37 -3.59 15.72 -1.99
CA VAL A 37 -3.33 17.09 -2.46
C VAL A 37 -2.07 17.14 -3.32
N PHE A 38 -1.00 16.46 -2.92
CA PHE A 38 0.24 16.39 -3.70
C PHE A 38 0.04 15.74 -5.06
N LEU A 39 -0.69 14.63 -5.15
CA LEU A 39 -0.86 13.92 -6.42
C LEU A 39 -1.90 14.56 -7.34
N GLU A 40 -3.01 15.07 -6.80
CA GLU A 40 -4.12 15.59 -7.61
C GLU A 40 -4.14 17.10 -7.80
N LYS A 41 -3.65 17.87 -6.83
CA LYS A 41 -3.73 19.35 -6.87
C LYS A 41 -2.40 20.00 -7.23
N SER A 42 -1.28 19.27 -7.17
CA SER A 42 0.04 19.85 -7.48
C SER A 42 0.46 19.67 -8.93
N PHE A 43 1.21 20.65 -9.45
CA PHE A 43 1.81 20.57 -10.79
C PHE A 43 2.83 19.44 -10.91
N LEU A 44 3.58 19.15 -9.84
CA LEU A 44 4.52 18.03 -9.80
C LEU A 44 3.78 16.68 -9.90
N GLY A 45 2.64 16.52 -9.21
CA GLY A 45 1.79 15.33 -9.32
C GLY A 45 1.29 15.12 -10.74
N TYR A 46 0.88 16.20 -11.42
CA TYR A 46 0.52 16.15 -12.85
C TYR A 46 1.68 15.69 -13.73
N GLN A 47 2.88 16.25 -13.55
CA GLN A 47 4.06 15.85 -14.31
C GLN A 47 4.41 14.36 -14.09
N ILE A 48 4.34 13.88 -12.85
CA ILE A 48 4.59 12.47 -12.50
C ILE A 48 3.57 11.57 -13.22
N ARG A 49 2.28 11.94 -13.22
CA ARG A 49 1.23 11.17 -13.88
C ARG A 49 1.39 11.12 -15.40
N VAL A 50 1.73 12.25 -16.02
CA VAL A 50 1.99 12.32 -17.47
C VAL A 50 3.24 11.51 -17.84
N ALA A 51 4.32 11.64 -17.06
CA ALA A 51 5.54 10.88 -17.26
C ALA A 51 5.32 9.36 -17.11
N GLY A 52 4.45 8.94 -16.18
CA GLY A 52 4.08 7.54 -15.98
C GLY A 52 3.23 6.95 -17.10
N LEU A 53 2.35 7.75 -17.73
CA LEU A 53 1.52 7.30 -18.85
C LEU A 53 2.29 7.21 -20.16
N ALA A 54 3.09 8.23 -20.47
CA ALA A 54 3.85 8.29 -21.71
C ALA A 54 5.12 9.12 -21.54
N ASN A 55 6.25 8.44 -21.33
CA ASN A 55 7.57 9.09 -21.21
C ASN A 55 7.89 9.98 -22.43
N ARG A 56 7.56 9.51 -23.64
CA ARG A 56 7.74 10.29 -24.88
C ARG A 56 6.93 11.59 -24.87
N ALA A 57 5.69 11.55 -24.39
CA ALA A 57 4.83 12.74 -24.31
C ALA A 57 5.33 13.74 -23.26
N ALA A 58 5.86 13.26 -22.13
CA ALA A 58 6.48 14.12 -21.11
C ALA A 58 7.72 14.85 -21.64
N GLY A 59 8.51 14.19 -22.49
CA GLY A 59 9.65 14.83 -23.18
C GLY A 59 9.21 15.96 -24.12
N TYR A 60 8.11 15.79 -24.87
CA TYR A 60 7.55 16.86 -25.70
C TYR A 60 6.99 18.03 -24.88
N ALA A 61 6.51 17.78 -23.67
CA ALA A 61 6.05 18.82 -22.74
C ALA A 61 7.19 19.56 -22.01
N GLY A 62 8.46 19.20 -22.26
CA GLY A 62 9.63 19.84 -21.66
C GLY A 62 9.91 19.40 -20.22
N PHE A 63 9.33 18.29 -19.76
CA PHE A 63 9.53 17.82 -18.38
C PHE A 63 10.88 17.12 -18.21
N LYS A 64 11.60 17.45 -17.13
CA LYS A 64 12.87 16.81 -16.78
C LYS A 64 12.63 15.44 -16.14
N TYR A 65 12.62 14.38 -16.96
CA TYR A 65 12.32 13.01 -16.53
C TYR A 65 13.16 12.54 -15.32
N ASN A 66 14.47 12.76 -15.34
CA ASN A 66 15.34 12.35 -14.22
C ASN A 66 14.96 13.01 -12.90
N SER A 67 14.55 14.29 -12.93
CA SER A 67 14.12 14.99 -11.72
C SER A 67 12.83 14.42 -11.15
N LEU A 68 11.91 13.99 -12.02
CA LEU A 68 10.63 13.39 -11.63
C LEU A 68 10.83 12.04 -10.95
N ILE A 69 11.76 11.23 -11.45
CA ILE A 69 12.13 9.96 -10.79
C ILE A 69 12.64 10.22 -9.38
N TRP A 70 13.59 11.15 -9.21
CA TRP A 70 14.16 11.48 -7.90
C TRP A 70 13.09 11.99 -6.93
N ILE A 71 12.20 12.87 -7.38
CA ILE A 71 11.09 13.37 -6.56
C ILE A 71 10.17 12.22 -6.13
N GLY A 72 9.83 11.32 -7.06
CA GLY A 72 9.02 10.14 -6.75
C GLY A 72 9.67 9.21 -5.72
N MET A 73 10.95 8.90 -5.89
CA MET A 73 11.70 8.07 -4.95
C MET A 73 11.82 8.71 -3.56
N LEU A 74 12.12 10.02 -3.50
CA LEU A 74 12.22 10.74 -2.23
C LEU A 74 10.87 10.84 -1.52
N ALA A 75 9.79 11.13 -2.25
CA ALA A 75 8.45 11.20 -1.69
C ALA A 75 7.98 9.84 -1.15
N GLY A 76 8.20 8.76 -1.92
CA GLY A 76 7.87 7.40 -1.49
C GLY A 76 8.71 6.94 -0.29
N GLY A 77 10.01 7.24 -0.30
CA GLY A 77 10.92 6.95 0.81
C GLY A 77 10.55 7.70 2.08
N LEU A 78 10.17 8.98 1.97
CA LEU A 78 9.68 9.77 3.11
C LEU A 78 8.40 9.15 3.67
N ALA A 79 7.42 8.82 2.83
CA ALA A 79 6.17 8.20 3.28
C ALA A 79 6.41 6.84 3.97
N ALA A 80 7.29 6.01 3.42
CA ALA A 80 7.65 4.73 4.02
C ALA A 80 8.41 4.90 5.36
N GLY A 81 9.29 5.91 5.44
CA GLY A 81 10.01 6.24 6.68
C GLY A 81 9.06 6.71 7.78
N VAL A 82 8.13 7.60 7.46
CA VAL A 82 7.09 8.05 8.41
C VAL A 82 6.25 6.87 8.89
N ALA A 83 5.81 5.99 7.99
CA ALA A 83 5.06 4.79 8.36
C ALA A 83 5.86 3.87 9.31
N GLY A 84 7.14 3.66 9.05
CA GLY A 84 8.01 2.86 9.93
C GLY A 84 8.18 3.48 11.31
N VAL A 85 8.35 4.80 11.40
CA VAL A 85 8.44 5.51 12.69
C VAL A 85 7.14 5.38 13.47
N LEU A 86 5.99 5.55 12.82
CA LEU A 86 4.68 5.41 13.47
C LEU A 86 4.45 3.99 14.02
N GLU A 87 4.84 2.96 13.27
CA GLU A 87 4.68 1.56 13.68
C GLU A 87 5.59 1.21 14.88
N VAL A 88 6.84 1.71 14.87
CA VAL A 88 7.83 1.46 15.91
C VAL A 88 7.55 2.26 17.18
N ALA A 89 7.23 3.55 17.04
CA ALA A 89 6.99 4.47 18.17
C ALA A 89 5.56 4.39 18.73
N GLY A 90 4.63 3.78 18.01
CA GLY A 90 3.25 3.57 18.46
C GLY A 90 3.10 2.20 19.11
N PRO A 91 2.58 1.19 18.38
CA PRO A 91 2.17 -0.08 18.95
C PRO A 91 3.31 -1.00 19.42
N ILE A 92 4.52 -0.89 18.84
CA ILE A 92 5.65 -1.76 19.22
C ILE A 92 6.37 -1.23 20.47
N GLY A 93 6.63 0.08 20.55
CA GLY A 93 7.31 0.71 21.70
C GLY A 93 8.77 0.31 21.88
N GLN A 94 9.37 -0.39 20.92
CA GLN A 94 10.77 -0.82 20.90
C GLN A 94 11.19 -1.19 19.47
N LEU A 95 12.50 -1.29 19.22
CA LEU A 95 13.03 -1.80 17.96
C LEU A 95 13.08 -3.33 18.00
N LEU A 96 12.23 -3.94 17.18
CA LEU A 96 12.30 -5.37 16.89
C LEU A 96 13.19 -5.62 15.66
N PRO A 97 13.90 -6.77 15.59
CA PRO A 97 14.64 -7.17 14.40
C PRO A 97 13.78 -7.29 13.14
N SER A 98 12.48 -7.53 13.31
CA SER A 98 11.50 -7.57 12.23
C SER A 98 10.37 -6.59 12.55
N VAL A 99 10.46 -5.39 11.97
CA VAL A 99 9.44 -4.32 12.09
C VAL A 99 8.35 -4.46 11.03
N SER A 100 8.67 -5.09 9.88
CA SER A 100 7.73 -5.29 8.78
C SER A 100 7.65 -6.77 8.43
N PRO A 101 6.63 -7.50 8.94
CA PRO A 101 6.42 -8.91 8.62
C PRO A 101 6.05 -9.19 7.16
N GLY A 102 5.94 -8.14 6.33
CA GLY A 102 5.46 -8.24 4.95
C GLY A 102 4.53 -7.09 4.50
N TYR A 103 4.47 -5.97 5.23
CA TYR A 103 3.58 -4.85 4.88
C TYR A 103 3.84 -4.29 3.48
N GLY A 104 5.05 -4.42 2.95
CA GLY A 104 5.36 -4.05 1.56
C GLY A 104 4.60 -4.89 0.52
N TYR A 105 4.50 -6.21 0.72
CA TYR A 105 3.73 -7.09 -0.17
C TYR A 105 2.23 -6.80 -0.07
N ALA A 106 1.73 -6.57 1.15
CA ALA A 106 0.35 -6.14 1.37
C ALA A 106 0.05 -4.81 0.66
N ALA A 107 0.99 -3.86 0.69
CA ALA A 107 0.83 -2.56 0.06
C ALA A 107 0.72 -2.63 -1.47
N ILE A 108 1.36 -3.60 -2.12
CA ILE A 108 1.19 -3.85 -3.57
C ILE A 108 -0.28 -4.16 -3.86
N ILE A 109 -0.89 -5.03 -3.05
CA ILE A 109 -2.29 -5.44 -3.24
C ILE A 109 -3.22 -4.24 -3.04
N VAL A 110 -3.01 -3.48 -1.96
CA VAL A 110 -3.75 -2.25 -1.66
C VAL A 110 -3.65 -1.24 -2.81
N ALA A 111 -2.48 -1.07 -3.42
CA ALA A 111 -2.27 -0.17 -4.54
C ALA A 111 -3.09 -0.56 -5.78
N PHE A 112 -3.18 -1.87 -6.07
CA PHE A 112 -4.00 -2.39 -7.17
C PHE A 112 -5.50 -2.29 -6.88
N VAL A 113 -5.97 -2.70 -5.70
CA VAL A 113 -7.38 -2.55 -5.28
C VAL A 113 -7.80 -1.07 -5.37
N GLY A 114 -6.94 -0.17 -4.87
CA GLY A 114 -7.18 1.26 -4.85
C GLY A 114 -7.00 1.96 -6.20
N ARG A 115 -6.63 1.23 -7.26
CA ARG A 115 -6.36 1.74 -8.62
C ARG A 115 -5.41 2.94 -8.65
N LEU A 116 -4.39 2.94 -7.77
CA LEU A 116 -3.42 4.04 -7.60
C LEU A 116 -4.05 5.39 -7.21
N HIS A 117 -5.32 5.42 -6.80
CA HIS A 117 -5.98 6.63 -6.34
C HIS A 117 -5.89 6.75 -4.80
N PRO A 118 -5.49 7.91 -4.23
CA PRO A 118 -5.31 8.07 -2.79
C PRO A 118 -6.52 7.66 -1.95
N GLY A 119 -7.73 8.05 -2.36
CA GLY A 119 -8.97 7.64 -1.68
C GLY A 119 -9.27 6.14 -1.82
N GLY A 120 -8.93 5.54 -2.95
CA GLY A 120 -9.09 4.10 -3.15
C GLY A 120 -8.10 3.30 -2.29
N ILE A 121 -6.86 3.78 -2.19
CA ILE A 121 -5.81 3.20 -1.34
C ILE A 121 -6.22 3.23 0.13
N PHE A 122 -6.84 4.33 0.60
CA PHE A 122 -7.33 4.42 1.99
C PHE A 122 -8.42 3.38 2.30
N LEU A 123 -9.40 3.21 1.41
CA LEU A 123 -10.45 2.20 1.61
C LEU A 123 -9.89 0.77 1.47
N ALA A 124 -9.00 0.56 0.51
CA ALA A 124 -8.35 -0.73 0.29
C ALA A 124 -7.43 -1.13 1.45
N SER A 125 -6.73 -0.19 2.08
CA SER A 125 -5.89 -0.47 3.24
C SER A 125 -6.71 -0.87 4.46
N LEU A 126 -7.90 -0.28 4.64
CA LEU A 126 -8.83 -0.69 5.70
C LEU A 126 -9.33 -2.12 5.47
N LEU A 127 -9.73 -2.45 4.24
CA LEU A 127 -10.10 -3.82 3.88
C LEU A 127 -8.93 -4.79 4.13
N MET A 128 -7.71 -4.40 3.74
CA MET A 128 -6.52 -5.21 3.95
C MET A 128 -6.21 -5.42 5.43
N ALA A 129 -6.37 -4.38 6.26
CA ALA A 129 -6.18 -4.47 7.70
C ALA A 129 -7.18 -5.45 8.34
N LEU A 130 -8.45 -5.41 7.92
CA LEU A 130 -9.47 -6.36 8.38
C LEU A 130 -9.09 -7.81 8.04
N LEU A 131 -8.59 -8.05 6.83
CA LEU A 131 -8.16 -9.39 6.42
C LEU A 131 -6.91 -9.86 7.14
N TYR A 132 -5.99 -8.95 7.43
CA TYR A 132 -4.78 -9.26 8.17
C TYR A 132 -5.09 -9.64 9.63
N LEU A 133 -5.86 -8.79 10.33
CA LEU A 133 -6.28 -9.06 11.71
C LEU A 133 -7.19 -10.28 11.80
N GLY A 134 -8.09 -10.47 10.83
CA GLY A 134 -8.94 -11.66 10.75
C GLY A 134 -8.13 -12.93 10.50
N GLY A 135 -7.13 -12.87 9.63
CA GLY A 135 -6.21 -13.97 9.35
C GLY A 135 -5.35 -14.32 10.55
N GLU A 136 -4.78 -13.32 11.24
CA GLU A 136 -4.00 -13.51 12.47
C GLU A 136 -4.87 -14.07 13.61
N SER A 137 -6.10 -13.57 13.76
CA SER A 137 -7.06 -14.12 14.73
C SER A 137 -7.41 -15.56 14.41
N GLY A 138 -7.66 -15.89 13.13
CA GLY A 138 -7.88 -17.28 12.70
C GLY A 138 -6.67 -18.17 12.95
N GLN A 139 -5.46 -17.63 12.76
CA GLN A 139 -4.21 -18.32 13.06
C GLN A 139 -4.11 -18.69 14.55
N MET A 140 -4.42 -17.75 15.44
CA MET A 140 -4.36 -17.96 16.89
C MET A 140 -5.46 -18.89 17.42
N ASN A 141 -6.67 -18.81 16.87
CA ASN A 141 -7.81 -19.62 17.37
C ASN A 141 -7.83 -21.05 16.83
N LEU A 142 -7.22 -21.29 15.67
CA LEU A 142 -7.26 -22.59 14.98
C LEU A 142 -5.87 -23.27 14.93
N ASP A 143 -4.88 -22.74 15.65
CA ASP A 143 -3.48 -23.22 15.67
C ASP A 143 -2.87 -23.41 14.27
N LEU A 144 -3.21 -22.51 13.34
CA LEU A 144 -2.74 -22.60 11.97
C LEU A 144 -1.31 -22.06 11.84
N PRO A 145 -0.50 -22.58 10.90
CA PRO A 145 0.81 -22.01 10.59
C PRO A 145 0.71 -20.57 10.06
N SER A 146 1.70 -19.72 10.36
CA SER A 146 1.78 -18.33 9.87
C SER A 146 1.88 -18.20 8.34
N ALA A 147 2.20 -19.29 7.65
CA ALA A 147 2.16 -19.34 6.19
C ALA A 147 0.75 -19.13 5.63
N VAL A 148 -0.30 -19.44 6.40
CA VAL A 148 -1.69 -19.34 5.97
C VAL A 148 -2.08 -17.90 5.64
N THR A 149 -1.65 -16.93 6.45
CA THR A 149 -1.88 -15.50 6.19
C THR A 149 -1.26 -15.07 4.87
N GLY A 150 -0.05 -15.53 4.54
CA GLY A 150 0.59 -15.28 3.24
C GLY A 150 -0.15 -15.89 2.06
N ILE A 151 -0.71 -17.10 2.23
CA ILE A 151 -1.54 -17.76 1.19
C ILE A 151 -2.81 -16.94 0.92
N PHE A 152 -3.48 -16.46 1.97
CA PHE A 152 -4.65 -15.59 1.80
C PHE A 152 -4.34 -14.28 1.08
N GLN A 153 -3.18 -13.65 1.37
CA GLN A 153 -2.74 -12.47 0.65
C GLN A 153 -2.51 -12.76 -0.85
N GLY A 154 -1.84 -13.87 -1.15
CA GLY A 154 -1.58 -14.29 -2.53
C GLY A 154 -2.86 -14.61 -3.29
N LEU A 155 -3.79 -15.36 -2.67
CA LEU A 155 -5.09 -15.67 -3.24
C LEU A 155 -5.91 -14.41 -3.49
N LEU A 156 -5.93 -13.45 -2.56
CA LEU A 156 -6.65 -12.20 -2.74
C LEU A 156 -6.12 -11.42 -3.94
N LEU A 157 -4.78 -11.27 -4.04
CA LEU A 157 -4.18 -10.61 -5.18
C LEU A 157 -4.48 -11.35 -6.48
N PHE A 158 -4.39 -12.68 -6.47
CA PHE A 158 -4.70 -13.51 -7.63
C PHE A 158 -6.14 -13.34 -8.10
N TYR A 159 -7.12 -13.44 -7.19
CA TYR A 159 -8.53 -13.25 -7.53
C TYR A 159 -8.84 -11.84 -7.99
N LEU A 160 -8.20 -10.82 -7.41
CA LEU A 160 -8.34 -9.44 -7.85
C LEU A 160 -7.82 -9.28 -9.29
N LEU A 161 -6.59 -9.72 -9.56
CA LEU A 161 -5.99 -9.63 -10.89
C LEU A 161 -6.79 -10.46 -11.91
N ALA A 162 -7.27 -11.65 -11.52
CA ALA A 162 -8.14 -12.45 -12.37
C ALA A 162 -9.46 -11.73 -12.67
N ALA A 163 -10.11 -11.13 -11.67
CA ALA A 163 -11.34 -10.35 -11.86
C ALA A 163 -11.09 -9.13 -12.77
N ASP A 164 -10.01 -8.38 -12.54
CA ASP A 164 -9.65 -7.23 -13.37
C ASP A 164 -9.36 -7.65 -14.82
N PHE A 165 -8.68 -8.78 -15.02
CA PHE A 165 -8.47 -9.36 -16.34
C PHE A 165 -9.78 -9.77 -17.01
N LEU A 166 -10.68 -10.47 -16.30
CA LEU A 166 -11.97 -10.91 -16.85
C LEU A 166 -12.89 -9.73 -17.20
N VAL A 167 -12.84 -8.64 -16.45
CA VAL A 167 -13.62 -7.42 -16.73
C VAL A 167 -13.08 -6.68 -17.95
N ASN A 168 -11.76 -6.55 -18.07
CA ASN A 168 -11.13 -5.80 -19.15
C ASN A 168 -10.97 -6.62 -20.45
N TYR A 169 -10.87 -7.94 -20.37
CA TYR A 169 -10.74 -8.84 -21.52
C TYR A 169 -11.96 -9.75 -21.70
N ARG A 170 -12.76 -9.45 -22.72
CA ARG A 170 -13.85 -10.33 -23.15
C ARG A 170 -13.26 -11.49 -23.94
N VAL A 171 -13.33 -12.70 -23.38
CA VAL A 171 -12.85 -13.93 -24.03
C VAL A 171 -13.62 -14.14 -25.35
N ARG A 172 -12.97 -13.81 -26.47
CA ARG A 172 -13.51 -14.05 -27.81
C ARG A 172 -12.91 -15.34 -28.33
N ARG A 173 -13.68 -16.43 -28.38
CA ARG A 173 -13.26 -17.65 -29.07
C ARG A 173 -13.05 -17.30 -30.55
N LYS A 174 -11.84 -17.47 -31.07
CA LYS A 174 -11.63 -17.45 -32.52
C LYS A 174 -12.39 -18.66 -33.08
N GLN A 175 -13.42 -18.38 -33.87
CA GLN A 175 -14.04 -19.39 -34.71
C GLN A 175 -13.00 -19.74 -35.77
N THR A 176 -12.43 -20.95 -35.67
CA THR A 176 -11.60 -21.50 -36.73
C THR A 176 -12.54 -21.76 -37.90
N ASP A 177 -12.54 -20.87 -38.89
CA ASP A 177 -13.17 -21.13 -40.17
C ASP A 177 -12.49 -22.39 -40.73
N ARG A 178 -13.24 -23.48 -40.82
CA ARG A 178 -12.87 -24.64 -41.63
C ARG A 178 -12.83 -24.13 -43.06
N GLU A 179 -11.63 -24.00 -43.62
CA GLU A 179 -11.43 -23.96 -45.07
C GLU A 179 -12.05 -25.24 -45.64
N GLU A 180 -13.19 -25.09 -46.31
CA GLU A 180 -13.75 -26.10 -47.21
C GLU A 180 -12.87 -26.11 -48.47
N ALA A 181 -12.21 -27.24 -48.71
CA ALA A 181 -11.54 -27.60 -49.96
C ALA A 181 -12.18 -28.88 -50.51
#